data_AF-A0A7Y2H3V1-F1
#
_entry.id   AF-A0A7Y2H3V1-F1
#
_cell.length_a   1.000
_cell.length_b   1.000
_cell.length_c   1.000
_cell.angle_alpha   90.00
_cell.angle_beta   90.00
_cell.angle_gamma   90.00
#
_symmetry.space_group_name_H-M   'P 1'
#
loop_
_entity.id
_entity.type
_entity.pdbx_description
1 polymer ?
#
loop_
_entity_poly.entity_id
_entity_poly.type
_entity_poly.pdbx_seq_one_letter_code
_entity_poly.pdbx_strand_id
1 'polypeptide(L)'
;MEPRDQRSDALPSGNPPEDIQTLRGLGYNWAAFLMPYPWLLGHGRVTWGMILLITASLPVIGFAHILLYPIVAFYLGKKGYEIAWRHRPYHSLEQMQENHKEWFLWGVIFKVLFWLTFIFFWFYMMWFMKQPEFRELLEQMYPGMFG
;
A
#
# COMPACT_ATOMS: atom_id res chain seq x y z
N MET A 1 41.25 -23.36 14.25
CA MET A 1 39.86 -23.14 13.82
C MET A 1 39.61 -21.64 13.93
N GLU A 2 39.66 -20.92 12.80
CA GLU A 2 39.19 -19.54 12.78
C GLU A 2 37.69 -19.52 13.11
N PRO A 3 37.19 -18.55 13.89
CA PRO A 3 35.77 -18.39 14.11
C PRO A 3 35.12 -18.09 12.76
N ARG A 4 34.04 -18.82 12.42
CA ARG A 4 33.24 -18.49 11.23
C ARG A 4 32.88 -17.01 11.28
N ASP A 5 33.21 -16.34 10.19
CA ASP A 5 32.96 -14.95 9.88
C ASP A 5 31.61 -14.44 10.43
N GLN A 6 31.63 -13.69 11.54
CA GLN A 6 30.46 -13.03 12.12
C GLN A 6 29.88 -11.93 11.20
N ARG A 7 30.52 -11.59 10.07
CA ARG A 7 30.02 -10.55 9.15
C ARG A 7 28.93 -11.05 8.21
N SER A 8 28.67 -12.35 8.09
CA SER A 8 27.67 -12.87 7.12
C SER A 8 26.21 -12.72 7.55
N ASP A 9 25.96 -12.50 8.85
CA ASP A 9 24.60 -12.58 9.41
C ASP A 9 24.00 -11.20 9.72
N ALA A 10 24.79 -10.13 9.62
CA ALA A 10 24.35 -8.78 9.92
C ALA A 10 23.31 -8.28 8.90
N LEU A 11 22.18 -7.75 9.39
CA LEU A 11 21.16 -7.16 8.53
C LEU A 11 21.57 -5.75 8.05
N PRO A 12 21.15 -5.32 6.84
CA PRO A 12 21.41 -3.96 6.35
C PRO A 12 20.89 -2.86 7.29
N SER A 13 19.84 -3.14 8.06
CA SER A 13 19.29 -2.24 9.07
C SER A 13 20.13 -2.11 10.34
N GLY A 14 21.08 -3.01 10.57
CA GLY A 14 21.80 -3.16 11.84
C GLY A 14 20.98 -3.86 12.94
N ASN A 15 19.76 -4.32 12.66
CA ASN A 15 18.95 -5.03 13.64
C ASN A 15 19.41 -6.49 13.83
N PRO A 16 19.15 -7.10 15.00
CA PRO A 16 19.48 -8.50 15.27
C PRO A 16 18.78 -9.46 14.28
N PRO A 17 19.51 -10.31 13.54
CA PRO A 17 18.93 -11.29 12.61
C PRO A 17 18.12 -12.39 13.31
N GLU A 18 18.44 -12.73 14.55
CA GLU A 18 17.78 -13.76 15.37
C GLU A 18 16.29 -13.46 15.62
N ASP A 19 15.90 -12.18 15.64
CA ASP A 19 14.53 -11.76 15.88
C ASP A 19 13.58 -12.02 14.70
N ILE A 20 14.09 -12.39 13.52
CA ILE A 20 13.28 -12.69 12.33
C ILE A 20 12.25 -13.79 12.60
N GLN A 21 12.57 -14.78 13.42
CA GLN A 21 11.61 -15.83 13.78
C GLN A 21 10.48 -15.30 14.66
N THR A 22 10.81 -14.45 15.63
CA THR A 22 9.83 -13.76 16.48
C THR A 22 8.90 -12.88 15.66
N LEU A 23 9.43 -12.17 14.66
CA LEU A 23 8.66 -11.32 13.75
C LEU A 23 7.63 -12.09 12.93
N ARG A 24 7.93 -13.33 12.53
CA ARG A 24 6.96 -14.22 11.86
C ARG A 24 5.80 -14.59 12.78
N GLY A 25 6.06 -14.69 14.08
CA GLY A 25 5.05 -14.94 15.12
C GLY A 25 4.10 -13.76 15.34
N LEU A 26 4.45 -12.54 14.90
CA LEU A 26 3.56 -11.37 15.01
C LEU A 26 2.36 -11.42 14.06
N GLY A 27 2.37 -12.34 13.10
CA GLY A 27 1.26 -12.53 12.17
C GLY A 27 1.26 -11.50 11.05
N TYR A 28 0.06 -11.02 10.70
CA TYR A 28 -0.16 -10.22 9.49
C TYR A 28 0.05 -8.72 9.73
N ASN A 29 0.89 -8.10 8.92
CA ASN A 29 1.15 -6.67 8.96
C ASN A 29 0.05 -5.90 8.24
N TRP A 30 -1.00 -5.54 8.99
CA TRP A 30 -2.14 -4.81 8.45
C TRP A 30 -1.79 -3.41 7.94
N ALA A 31 -0.81 -2.73 8.55
CA ALA A 31 -0.33 -1.44 8.08
C ALA A 31 0.21 -1.53 6.64
N ALA A 32 1.08 -2.52 6.39
CA ALA A 32 1.70 -2.74 5.08
C ALA A 32 0.68 -3.16 4.01
N PHE A 33 -0.32 -3.96 4.41
CA PHE A 33 -1.41 -4.38 3.55
C PHE A 33 -2.36 -3.23 3.18
N LEU A 34 -2.76 -2.41 4.16
CA LEU A 34 -3.72 -1.32 3.92
C LEU A 34 -3.09 -0.18 3.12
N MET A 35 -1.80 0.09 3.29
CA MET A 35 -1.15 1.19 2.58
C MET A 35 0.21 0.81 1.97
N PRO A 36 0.24 -0.06 0.92
CA PRO A 36 1.48 -0.51 0.30
C PRO A 36 2.44 0.61 -0.11
N TYR A 37 1.93 1.69 -0.71
CA TYR A 37 2.73 2.82 -1.19
C TYR A 37 3.47 3.57 -0.07
N PRO A 38 2.77 4.29 0.84
CA PRO A 38 3.46 5.08 1.85
C PRO A 38 4.19 4.16 2.83
N TRP A 39 3.73 2.92 3.03
CA TRP A 39 4.44 1.97 3.89
C TRP A 39 5.80 1.59 3.30
N LEU A 40 5.89 1.28 2.00
CA LEU A 40 7.17 1.00 1.32
C LEU A 40 8.14 2.19 1.42
N LEU A 41 7.63 3.41 1.21
CA LEU A 41 8.43 4.63 1.35
C LEU A 41 8.95 4.80 2.80
N GLY A 42 8.07 4.63 3.79
CA GLY A 42 8.40 4.79 5.22
C GLY A 42 9.30 3.69 5.80
N HIS A 43 9.48 2.56 5.11
CA HIS A 43 10.26 1.41 5.59
C HIS A 43 11.49 1.11 4.70
N GLY A 44 12.06 2.15 4.08
CA GLY A 44 13.35 2.04 3.37
C GLY A 44 13.28 1.27 2.04
N ARG A 45 12.08 1.09 1.48
CA ARG A 45 11.84 0.42 0.19
C ARG A 45 11.37 1.41 -0.87
N VAL A 46 12.02 2.58 -0.90
CA VAL A 46 11.64 3.71 -1.76
C VAL A 46 11.56 3.30 -3.24
N THR A 47 12.56 2.58 -3.75
CA THR A 47 12.55 2.08 -5.14
C THR A 47 11.28 1.29 -5.48
N TRP A 48 10.84 0.41 -4.58
CA TRP A 48 9.64 -0.38 -4.79
C TRP A 48 8.37 0.46 -4.69
N GLY A 49 8.33 1.42 -3.77
CA GLY A 49 7.25 2.40 -3.68
C GLY A 49 7.12 3.21 -4.98
N MET A 50 8.24 3.64 -5.55
CA MET A 50 8.28 4.38 -6.81
C MET A 50 7.89 3.54 -8.02
N ILE A 51 8.37 2.29 -8.11
CA ILE A 51 7.94 1.35 -9.17
C ILE A 51 6.42 1.16 -9.12
N LEU A 52 5.88 0.90 -7.92
CA LEU A 52 4.45 0.72 -7.76
C LEU A 52 3.68 1.97 -8.20
N LEU A 53 4.18 3.17 -7.87
CA LEU A 53 3.56 4.45 -8.27
C LEU A 53 3.58 4.63 -9.79
N ILE A 54 4.72 4.38 -10.44
CA ILE A 54 4.85 4.49 -11.90
C ILE A 54 3.87 3.55 -12.61
N THR A 55 3.72 2.31 -12.12
CA THR A 55 2.77 1.37 -12.72
C THR A 55 1.32 1.83 -12.63
N ALA A 56 0.97 2.60 -11.59
CA ALA A 56 -0.36 3.19 -11.45
C ALA A 56 -0.60 4.42 -12.34
N SER A 57 0.47 5.11 -12.77
CA SER A 57 0.37 6.37 -13.51
C SER A 57 0.34 6.22 -15.04
N LEU A 58 0.71 5.06 -15.58
CA LEU A 58 0.81 4.84 -17.03
C LEU A 58 -0.47 4.17 -17.56
N PRO A 59 -1.23 4.76 -18.51
CA PRO A 59 -2.56 4.28 -18.90
C PRO A 59 -2.64 2.81 -19.31
N VAL A 60 -1.68 2.32 -20.09
CA VAL A 60 -1.63 0.92 -20.56
C VAL A 60 -1.21 -0.04 -19.44
N ILE A 61 -0.30 0.41 -18.56
CA ILE A 61 0.21 -0.39 -17.43
C ILE A 61 -0.76 -0.33 -16.25
N GLY A 62 -1.63 0.68 -16.19
CA GLY A 62 -2.63 0.87 -15.14
C GLY A 62 -3.60 -0.30 -15.04
N PHE A 63 -3.94 -0.95 -16.15
CA PHE A 63 -4.73 -2.20 -16.11
C PHE A 63 -3.98 -3.35 -15.43
N ALA A 64 -2.69 -3.53 -15.72
CA ALA A 64 -1.87 -4.51 -15.03
C ALA A 64 -1.71 -4.15 -13.54
N HIS A 65 -1.68 -2.86 -13.22
CA HIS A 65 -1.61 -2.38 -11.85
C HIS A 65 -2.81 -2.82 -10.99
N ILE A 66 -4.02 -2.89 -11.56
CA ILE A 66 -5.22 -3.39 -10.86
C ILE A 66 -5.01 -4.82 -10.34
N LEU A 67 -4.27 -5.65 -11.08
CA LEU A 67 -3.94 -7.03 -10.68
C LEU A 67 -2.69 -7.10 -9.81
N LEU A 68 -1.68 -6.27 -10.08
CA LEU A 68 -0.41 -6.27 -9.34
C LEU A 68 -0.58 -5.74 -7.91
N TYR A 69 -1.36 -4.68 -7.73
CA TYR A 69 -1.56 -4.04 -6.44
C TYR A 69 -2.02 -4.99 -5.33
N PRO A 70 -3.09 -5.81 -5.50
CA PRO A 70 -3.51 -6.73 -4.45
C PRO A 70 -2.43 -7.78 -4.15
N ILE A 71 -1.71 -8.28 -5.16
CA ILE A 71 -0.61 -9.25 -4.96
C ILE A 71 0.47 -8.64 -4.07
N VAL A 72 0.88 -7.40 -4.37
CA VAL A 72 1.86 -6.67 -3.56
C VAL A 72 1.34 -6.42 -2.14
N ALA A 73 0.07 -6.00 -2.00
CA ALA A 73 -0.54 -5.77 -0.70
C ALA A 73 -0.55 -7.04 0.16
N PHE A 74 -0.95 -8.18 -0.40
CA PHE A 74 -0.93 -9.47 0.31
C PHE A 74 0.48 -9.91 0.68
N TYR A 75 1.44 -9.75 -0.23
CA TYR A 75 2.85 -10.04 0.05
C TYR A 75 3.37 -9.19 1.22
N LEU A 76 3.11 -7.88 1.18
CA LEU A 76 3.51 -6.96 2.24
C LEU A 76 2.79 -7.23 3.56
N GLY A 77 1.53 -7.66 3.53
CA GLY A 77 0.85 -8.11 4.75
C GLY A 77 1.53 -9.34 5.38
N LYS A 78 1.93 -10.32 4.58
CA LYS A 78 2.61 -11.53 5.10
C LYS A 78 4.06 -11.29 5.53
N LYS A 79 4.78 -10.39 4.85
CA LYS A 79 6.24 -10.21 5.01
C LYS A 79 6.64 -8.84 5.55
N GLY A 80 5.70 -7.96 5.82
CA GLY A 80 5.96 -6.56 6.19
C GLY A 80 6.85 -6.41 7.41
N TYR A 81 6.63 -7.21 8.46
CA TYR A 81 7.49 -7.17 9.66
C TYR A 81 8.94 -7.57 9.36
N GLU A 82 9.15 -8.66 8.61
CA GLU A 82 10.50 -9.08 8.19
C GLU A 82 11.17 -8.01 7.30
N ILE A 83 10.42 -7.42 6.37
CA ILE A 83 10.94 -6.40 5.46
C ILE A 83 11.32 -5.13 6.22
N ALA A 84 10.44 -4.65 7.10
CA ALA A 84 10.71 -3.50 7.95
C ALA A 84 11.97 -3.71 8.80
N TRP A 85 12.06 -4.86 9.46
CA TRP A 85 13.21 -5.19 10.31
C TRP A 85 14.52 -5.30 9.55
N ARG A 86 14.50 -5.71 8.28
CA ARG A 86 15.72 -5.80 7.46
C ARG A 86 16.21 -4.46 6.91
N HIS A 87 15.35 -3.46 6.80
CA HIS A 87 15.64 -2.24 6.04
C HIS A 87 15.52 -0.95 6.85
N ARG A 88 14.91 -0.97 8.03
CA ARG A 88 14.81 0.18 8.93
C ARG A 88 15.44 -0.15 10.29
N PRO A 89 16.29 0.72 10.84
CA PRO A 89 16.84 0.52 12.18
C PRO A 89 15.74 0.65 13.23
N TYR A 90 15.66 -0.33 14.12
CA TYR A 90 14.78 -0.33 15.29
C TYR A 90 15.63 -0.64 16.53
N HIS A 91 15.34 0.03 17.64
CA HIS A 91 16.06 -0.14 18.90
C HIS A 91 15.56 -1.36 19.68
N SER A 92 14.30 -1.74 19.50
CA SER A 92 13.69 -2.93 20.07
C SER A 92 12.49 -3.42 19.27
N LEU A 93 12.04 -4.64 19.56
CA LEU A 93 10.80 -5.19 19.00
C LEU A 93 9.57 -4.39 19.45
N GLU A 94 9.53 -3.88 20.69
CA GLU A 94 8.43 -3.03 21.15
C GLU A 94 8.34 -1.74 20.32
N GLN A 95 9.49 -1.06 20.09
CA GLN A 95 9.51 0.15 19.27
C GLN A 95 8.96 -0.12 17.86
N MET A 96 9.31 -1.26 17.27
CA MET A 96 8.78 -1.66 15.96
C MET A 96 7.26 -1.86 16.01
N GLN A 97 6.76 -2.56 17.03
CA GLN A 97 5.33 -2.82 17.19
C GLN A 97 4.53 -1.54 17.41
N GLU A 98 5.01 -0.63 18.26
CA GLU A 98 4.37 0.67 18.50
C GLU A 98 4.27 1.49 17.21
N ASN A 99 5.38 1.61 16.48
CA ASN A 99 5.39 2.26 15.17
C ASN A 99 4.37 1.61 14.21
N HIS A 100 4.24 0.28 14.20
CA HIS A 100 3.26 -0.39 13.35
C HIS A 100 1.81 -0.21 13.79
N LYS A 101 1.53 0.01 15.09
CA LYS A 101 0.19 0.40 15.58
C LYS A 101 -0.21 1.76 15.03
N GLU A 102 0.71 2.73 15.03
CA GLU A 102 0.47 4.05 14.44
C GLU A 102 0.23 3.96 12.94
N TRP A 103 1.08 3.23 12.21
CA TRP A 103 0.89 3.01 10.77
C TRP A 103 -0.43 2.28 10.45
N PHE A 104 -0.85 1.35 11.30
CA PHE A 104 -2.14 0.68 11.15
C PHE A 104 -3.28 1.67 11.32
N LEU A 105 -3.24 2.52 12.36
CA LEU A 105 -4.25 3.56 12.58
C LEU A 105 -4.37 4.51 11.37
N TRP A 106 -3.23 5.01 10.87
CA TRP A 106 -3.21 5.82 9.65
C TRP A 106 -3.75 5.07 8.43
N GLY A 107 -3.48 3.76 8.34
CA GLY A 107 -4.00 2.89 7.30
C GLY A 107 -5.51 2.77 7.31
N VAL A 108 -6.08 2.60 8.49
CA VAL A 108 -7.53 2.57 8.68
C VAL A 108 -8.14 3.92 8.32
N ILE A 109 -7.61 5.02 8.86
CA ILE A 109 -8.10 6.39 8.59
C ILE A 109 -8.09 6.66 7.08
N PHE A 110 -6.97 6.40 6.41
CA PHE A 110 -6.84 6.62 4.97
C PHE A 110 -7.85 5.79 4.17
N LYS A 111 -8.02 4.51 4.50
CA LYS A 111 -8.98 3.63 3.80
C LYS A 111 -10.42 4.04 4.02
N VAL A 112 -10.78 4.46 5.23
CA VAL A 112 -12.13 4.98 5.53
C VAL A 112 -12.40 6.24 4.72
N LEU A 113 -11.48 7.21 4.71
CA LEU A 113 -11.64 8.44 3.92
C LEU A 113 -11.72 8.18 2.42
N PHE A 114 -10.90 7.25 1.91
CA PHE A 114 -10.96 6.84 0.52
C PHE A 114 -12.34 6.28 0.13
N TRP A 115 -12.89 5.36 0.94
CA TRP A 115 -14.20 4.79 0.64
C TRP A 115 -15.34 5.80 0.81
N LEU A 116 -15.29 6.67 1.82
CA LEU A 116 -16.28 7.73 2.00
C LEU A 116 -16.32 8.69 0.80
N THR A 117 -15.15 9.14 0.34
CA THR A 117 -15.05 10.02 -0.83
C THR A 117 -15.49 9.33 -2.11
N PHE A 118 -15.10 8.07 -2.31
CA PHE A 118 -15.54 7.27 -3.45
C PHE A 118 -17.06 7.09 -3.49
N ILE A 119 -17.68 6.72 -2.36
CA ILE A 119 -19.13 6.53 -2.25
C ILE A 119 -19.85 7.87 -2.49
N PHE A 120 -19.38 8.94 -1.87
CA PHE A 120 -19.93 10.28 -2.09
C PHE A 120 -19.89 10.67 -3.57
N PHE A 121 -18.73 10.52 -4.22
CA PHE A 121 -18.57 10.83 -5.64
C PHE A 121 -19.47 9.96 -6.52
N TRP A 122 -19.60 8.67 -6.20
CA TRP A 122 -20.48 7.75 -6.92
C TRP A 122 -21.95 8.22 -6.88
N PHE A 123 -22.46 8.56 -5.69
CA PHE A 123 -23.82 9.07 -5.55
C PHE A 123 -24.01 10.42 -6.24
N TYR A 124 -23.03 11.32 -6.10
CA TYR A 124 -23.03 12.60 -6.80
C TYR A 124 -23.10 12.41 -8.32
N MET A 125 -22.29 11.50 -8.88
CA MET A 125 -22.30 11.17 -10.29
C MET A 125 -23.66 10.59 -10.73
N MET A 126 -24.22 9.63 -9.99
CA MET A 126 -25.53 9.06 -10.31
C MET A 126 -26.64 10.12 -10.30
N TRP A 127 -26.56 11.09 -9.38
CA TRP A 127 -27.48 12.22 -9.35
C TRP A 127 -27.26 13.16 -10.55
N PHE A 128 -26.01 13.51 -10.85
CA PHE A 128 -25.64 14.37 -11.98
C PHE A 128 -26.09 13.80 -13.33
N MET A 129 -25.92 12.50 -13.56
CA MET A 129 -26.34 11.83 -14.80
C MET A 129 -27.87 11.84 -15.04
N LYS A 130 -28.67 12.17 -14.02
CA LYS A 130 -30.13 12.28 -14.15
C LYS A 130 -30.60 13.68 -14.54
N GLN A 131 -29.71 14.67 -14.56
CA GLN A 131 -30.07 16.03 -14.90
C GLN A 131 -30.46 16.15 -16.38
N PRO A 132 -31.57 16.83 -16.71
CA PRO A 132 -32.02 16.99 -18.10
C PRO A 132 -30.99 17.71 -18.96
N GLU A 133 -30.30 18.72 -18.41
CA GLU A 133 -29.28 19.50 -19.11
C GLU A 133 -28.10 18.62 -19.56
N PHE A 134 -27.75 17.60 -18.75
CA PHE A 134 -26.70 16.66 -19.13
C PHE A 134 -27.14 15.76 -20.29
N ARG A 135 -28.41 15.35 -20.33
CA ARG A 135 -28.96 14.58 -21.45
C ARG A 135 -29.00 15.41 -22.73
N GLU A 136 -29.43 16.66 -22.64
CA GLU A 136 -29.44 17.60 -23.78
C GLU A 136 -28.03 17.83 -24.32
N LEU A 137 -27.05 18.02 -23.44
CA LEU A 137 -25.64 18.14 -23.82
C LEU A 137 -25.13 16.89 -24.55
N LEU A 138 -25.47 15.69 -24.05
CA LEU A 138 -25.07 14.43 -24.70
C LEU A 138 -25.72 14.28 -26.08
N GLU A 139 -26.99 14.60 -26.23
CA GLU A 139 -27.71 14.56 -27.51
C GLU A 139 -27.14 15.60 -28.50
N GLN A 140 -26.71 16.77 -28.01
CA GLN A 140 -26.04 17.79 -28.83
C GLN A 140 -24.69 17.31 -29.35
N MET A 141 -23.90 16.62 -28.52
CA MET A 141 -22.60 16.08 -28.92
C MET A 141 -22.71 14.81 -29.76
N TYR A 142 -23.74 13.99 -29.52
CA TYR A 142 -23.98 12.69 -30.14
C TYR A 142 -25.46 12.55 -30.53
N PRO A 143 -25.87 13.13 -31.67
CA PRO A 143 -27.26 13.10 -32.10
C PRO A 143 -27.78 11.68 -32.32
N GLY A 144 -29.00 11.40 -31.85
CA GLY A 144 -29.65 10.09 -31.93
C GLY A 144 -29.24 9.09 -30.85
N MET A 145 -28.52 9.52 -29.81
CA MET A 145 -28.08 8.63 -28.72
C MET A 145 -29.26 8.10 -27.89
N PHE A 146 -30.32 8.88 -27.74
CA PHE A 146 -31.48 8.54 -26.91
C PHE A 146 -32.78 8.29 -27.69
N GLY A 147 -32.71 8.23 -29.03
CA GLY A 147 -33.83 8.00 -29.94
C GLY A 147 -34.13 6.54 -30.21
#